data_AF-A0A0F9N797-F1
#
_entry.id   AF-A0A0F9N797-F1
#
_cell.length_a   1.000
_cell.length_b   1.000
_cell.length_c   1.000
_cell.angle_alpha   90.00
_cell.angle_beta   90.00
_cell.angle_gamma   90.00
#
_symmetry.space_group_name_H-M   'P 1'
#
loop_
_entity.id
_entity.type
_entity.pdbx_description
1 polymer ?
#
loop_
_entity_poly.entity_id
_entity_poly.type
_entity_poly.pdbx_seq_one_letter_code
_entity_poly.pdbx_strand_id
1 'polypeptide(L)'
;MAISEATVKLVKYPPECIPDSWFGNVPIGAEFSPPVLDLRRFKPYISTLANIQTTQPAGFANVVMRARYDDIRIEENVAALLPSLVGAWRLRAENYLYLNFFGDALVNNYTTHYGVWVFPPTIAHKLLYGMPLTSSETAISEELGLKNTVEKGLLPLPLSSQIEREYHVTAEETHSRSITIAVAGTVYTIEILYPRKDEVIFLTKVAAAPGTTAQDIRLIIDRDDDSGYAQLRTYALSLAAGGEVECFIPALRELRLTTTSTVAPGAHLFRYTFQRIKLTNILRVRFGMVSEDEVPGDLFKKVKGGVV
;
A
#
# COMPACT_ATOMS: atom_id res chain seq x y z
N MET A 1 1.95 -12.95 -3.07
CA MET A 1 2.13 -13.47 -1.69
C MET A 1 1.36 -12.51 -0.80
N ALA A 2 0.56 -12.99 0.14
CA ALA A 2 -0.22 -12.08 0.99
C ALA A 2 0.70 -11.18 1.83
N ILE A 3 0.29 -9.92 2.04
CA ILE A 3 1.01 -9.00 2.93
C ILE A 3 1.11 -9.61 4.33
N SER A 4 2.32 -9.60 4.89
CA SER A 4 2.64 -10.18 6.20
C SER A 4 3.41 -9.21 7.08
N GLU A 5 3.65 -9.58 8.33
CA GLU A 5 4.52 -8.83 9.26
C GLU A 5 5.93 -8.61 8.66
N ALA A 6 6.45 -9.61 7.93
CA ALA A 6 7.74 -9.49 7.26
C ALA A 6 7.71 -8.41 6.17
N THR A 7 6.64 -8.34 5.38
CA THR A 7 6.45 -7.31 4.35
C THR A 7 6.39 -5.92 4.97
N VAL A 8 5.66 -5.76 6.09
CA VAL A 8 5.58 -4.49 6.82
C VAL A 8 6.94 -4.03 7.35
N LYS A 9 7.77 -4.95 7.85
CA LYS A 9 9.13 -4.65 8.32
C LYS A 9 10.10 -4.24 7.21
N LEU A 10 9.76 -4.52 5.95
CA LEU A 10 10.54 -4.06 4.80
C LEU A 10 10.27 -2.57 4.49
N VAL A 11 9.31 -1.90 5.11
CA VAL A 11 9.07 -0.47 4.87
C VAL A 11 10.30 0.35 5.29
N LYS A 12 10.90 1.06 4.31
CA LYS A 12 12.15 1.82 4.47
C LYS A 12 11.92 3.32 4.32
N TYR A 13 10.99 3.72 3.47
CA TYR A 13 10.82 5.11 3.08
C TYR A 13 9.35 5.53 3.32
N PRO A 14 8.92 5.63 4.59
CA PRO A 14 7.51 5.84 4.91
C PRO A 14 7.01 7.25 4.57
N PRO A 15 5.68 7.44 4.42
CA PRO A 15 4.65 6.40 4.31
C PRO A 15 4.79 5.59 3.02
N GLU A 16 4.48 4.30 3.10
CA GLU A 16 4.41 3.43 1.93
C GLU A 16 3.03 2.77 1.85
N CYS A 17 2.49 2.62 0.64
CA CYS A 17 1.26 1.84 0.40
C CYS A 17 1.62 0.59 -0.37
N ILE A 18 1.54 -0.55 0.32
CA ILE A 18 1.87 -1.87 -0.22
C ILE A 18 0.59 -2.44 -0.86
N PRO A 19 0.58 -2.71 -2.16
CA PRO A 19 -0.58 -3.26 -2.85
C PRO A 19 -0.57 -4.79 -2.77
N ASP A 20 -1.75 -5.38 -2.73
CA ASP A 20 -1.93 -6.83 -2.76
C ASP A 20 -3.21 -7.20 -3.52
N SER A 21 -3.29 -8.44 -3.96
CA SER A 21 -4.47 -8.95 -4.62
C SER A 21 -4.72 -10.42 -4.35
N TRP A 22 -6.01 -10.76 -4.31
CA TRP A 22 -6.48 -12.10 -4.03
C TRP A 22 -7.49 -12.57 -5.07
N PHE A 23 -7.46 -13.88 -5.29
CA PHE A 23 -8.38 -14.62 -6.16
C PHE A 23 -8.69 -15.96 -5.50
N GLY A 24 -9.96 -16.36 -5.51
CA GLY A 24 -10.38 -17.68 -5.08
C GLY A 24 -11.89 -17.87 -5.07
N ASN A 25 -12.32 -18.97 -4.46
CA ASN A 25 -13.73 -19.24 -4.23
C ASN A 25 -14.08 -18.87 -2.80
N VAL A 26 -15.16 -18.12 -2.61
CA VAL A 26 -15.72 -17.86 -1.28
C VAL A 26 -16.60 -19.06 -0.91
N PRO A 27 -16.28 -19.79 0.17
CA PRO A 27 -16.99 -21.02 0.52
C PRO A 27 -18.39 -20.72 1.06
N ILE A 28 -19.28 -21.72 0.97
CA ILE A 28 -20.63 -21.65 1.55
C ILE A 28 -20.57 -21.78 3.08
N GLY A 29 -21.28 -20.88 3.78
CA GLY A 29 -21.43 -20.90 5.23
C GLY A 29 -20.13 -20.66 6.00
N ALA A 30 -19.07 -20.18 5.36
CA ALA A 30 -17.75 -20.03 5.97
C ALA A 30 -16.96 -18.85 5.38
N GLU A 31 -15.91 -18.45 6.09
CA GLU A 31 -14.89 -17.55 5.55
C GLU A 31 -13.84 -18.33 4.74
N PHE A 32 -13.21 -17.66 3.78
CA PHE A 32 -12.08 -18.25 3.07
C PHE A 32 -10.91 -18.55 4.03
N SER A 33 -10.22 -19.68 3.83
CA SER A 33 -9.07 -20.10 4.63
C SER A 33 -7.90 -20.48 3.72
N PRO A 34 -6.69 -19.91 3.92
CA PRO A 34 -6.35 -18.91 4.94
C PRO A 34 -6.98 -17.54 4.64
N PRO A 35 -7.12 -16.63 5.64
CA PRO A 35 -7.68 -15.30 5.39
C PRO A 35 -6.93 -14.51 4.32
N VAL A 36 -7.64 -13.58 3.66
CA VAL A 36 -7.06 -12.72 2.62
C VAL A 36 -5.97 -11.81 3.19
N LEU A 37 -6.25 -11.17 4.31
CA LEU A 37 -5.27 -10.43 5.11
C LEU A 37 -5.45 -10.81 6.58
N ASP A 38 -4.37 -11.25 7.22
CA ASP A 38 -4.29 -11.42 8.67
C ASP A 38 -2.94 -10.88 9.14
N LEU A 39 -2.93 -9.59 9.44
CA LEU A 39 -1.73 -8.88 9.85
C LEU A 39 -1.79 -8.63 11.35
N ARG A 40 -0.82 -9.19 12.07
CA ARG A 40 -0.68 -9.07 13.53
C ARG A 40 0.73 -8.60 13.88
N ARG A 41 0.89 -8.02 15.07
CA ARG A 41 2.22 -7.73 15.67
C ARG A 41 3.11 -6.81 14.82
N PHE A 42 2.53 -5.87 14.10
CA PHE A 42 3.27 -4.92 13.26
C PHE A 42 3.70 -3.64 13.99
N LYS A 43 3.63 -3.61 15.33
CA LYS A 43 4.25 -2.54 16.13
C LYS A 43 5.75 -2.46 15.84
N PRO A 44 6.36 -1.26 15.80
CA PRO A 44 5.78 0.03 16.18
C PRO A 44 5.03 0.77 15.05
N TYR A 45 4.81 0.15 13.89
CA TYR A 45 4.15 0.81 12.77
C TYR A 45 2.64 0.97 12.99
N ILE A 46 2.08 2.02 12.38
CA ILE A 46 0.65 2.13 12.15
C ILE A 46 0.39 1.60 10.74
N SER A 47 -0.61 0.73 10.62
CA SER A 47 -1.05 0.20 9.33
C SER A 47 -2.49 0.62 9.05
N THR A 48 -2.81 0.94 7.80
CA THR A 48 -4.18 1.28 7.38
C THR A 48 -4.54 0.50 6.13
N LEU A 49 -5.51 -0.40 6.26
CA LEU A 49 -6.11 -1.09 5.13
C LEU A 49 -6.96 -0.09 4.34
N ALA A 50 -6.68 0.03 3.05
CA ALA A 50 -7.31 0.99 2.18
C ALA A 50 -7.63 0.41 0.80
N ASN A 51 -8.45 1.14 0.05
CA ASN A 51 -8.71 0.87 -1.37
C ASN A 51 -9.18 -0.57 -1.65
N ILE A 52 -9.99 -1.12 -0.75
CA ILE A 52 -10.60 -2.43 -0.94
C ILE A 52 -11.54 -2.33 -2.13
N GLN A 53 -11.24 -3.08 -3.18
CA GLN A 53 -12.11 -3.26 -4.33
C GLN A 53 -12.34 -4.74 -4.57
N THR A 54 -13.54 -5.06 -5.03
CA THR A 54 -13.99 -6.44 -5.24
C THR A 54 -14.62 -6.56 -6.61
N THR A 55 -14.42 -7.69 -7.28
CA THR A 55 -15.21 -7.98 -8.47
C THR A 55 -16.65 -8.34 -8.11
N GLN A 56 -17.52 -8.27 -9.12
CA GLN A 56 -18.92 -8.65 -9.02
C GLN A 56 -19.21 -9.87 -9.92
N PRO A 57 -18.60 -11.05 -9.68
CA PRO A 57 -18.92 -12.26 -10.43
C PRO A 57 -20.34 -12.73 -10.15
N ALA A 58 -20.85 -13.68 -10.93
CA ALA A 58 -22.17 -14.25 -10.67
C ALA A 58 -22.30 -14.74 -9.21
N GLY A 59 -23.34 -14.30 -8.50
CA GLY A 59 -23.57 -14.64 -7.09
C GLY A 59 -22.86 -13.75 -6.07
N PHE A 60 -22.15 -12.68 -6.48
CA PHE A 60 -21.43 -11.78 -5.57
C PHE A 60 -22.28 -11.20 -4.42
N ALA A 61 -23.60 -11.07 -4.61
CA ALA A 61 -24.52 -10.61 -3.56
C ALA A 61 -24.62 -11.56 -2.36
N ASN A 62 -24.16 -12.80 -2.49
CA ASN A 62 -24.05 -13.77 -1.41
C ASN A 62 -22.72 -13.64 -0.64
N VAL A 63 -21.89 -12.64 -0.95
CA VAL A 63 -20.61 -12.42 -0.27
C VAL A 63 -20.75 -11.28 0.72
N VAL A 64 -20.27 -11.51 1.94
CA VAL A 64 -20.11 -10.51 3.00
C VAL A 64 -18.63 -10.24 3.20
N MET A 65 -18.20 -9.00 2.98
CA MET A 65 -16.87 -8.54 3.35
C MET A 65 -16.80 -8.43 4.86
N ARG A 66 -15.79 -9.05 5.47
CA ARG A 66 -15.50 -8.95 6.90
C ARG A 66 -14.12 -8.36 7.10
N ALA A 67 -14.08 -7.16 7.66
CA ALA A 67 -12.85 -6.49 8.03
C ALA A 67 -12.78 -6.32 9.55
N ARG A 68 -11.57 -6.36 10.10
CA ARG A 68 -11.34 -5.99 11.50
C ARG A 68 -10.10 -5.13 11.60
N TYR A 69 -10.17 -4.12 12.46
CA TYR A 69 -9.05 -3.25 12.77
C TYR A 69 -9.05 -3.00 14.27
N ASP A 70 -8.01 -3.49 14.94
CA ASP A 70 -7.94 -3.62 16.39
C ASP A 70 -9.23 -4.26 16.96
N ASP A 71 -9.99 -3.54 17.79
CA ASP A 71 -11.20 -4.03 18.46
C ASP A 71 -12.49 -3.84 17.64
N ILE A 72 -12.39 -3.21 16.46
CA ILE A 72 -13.57 -2.89 15.63
C ILE A 72 -13.75 -3.94 14.54
N ARG A 73 -15.01 -4.37 14.37
CA ARG A 73 -15.44 -5.31 13.34
C ARG A 73 -16.40 -4.62 12.38
N ILE A 74 -16.18 -4.84 11.08
CA ILE A 74 -17.03 -4.38 10.00
C ILE A 74 -17.51 -5.60 9.22
N GLU A 75 -18.81 -5.63 8.94
CA GLU A 75 -19.41 -6.61 8.05
C GLU A 75 -20.31 -5.89 7.07
N GLU A 76 -20.04 -6.05 5.77
CA GLU A 76 -20.81 -5.40 4.73
C GLU A 76 -21.10 -6.37 3.60
N ASN A 77 -22.34 -6.38 3.12
CA ASN A 77 -22.67 -7.16 1.93
C ASN A 77 -22.00 -6.52 0.71
N VAL A 78 -21.34 -7.33 -0.11
CA VAL A 78 -20.59 -6.87 -1.29
C VAL A 78 -21.51 -6.20 -2.32
N ALA A 79 -22.80 -6.53 -2.35
CA ALA A 79 -23.78 -5.84 -3.19
C ALA A 79 -23.98 -4.36 -2.84
N ALA A 80 -23.64 -3.96 -1.62
CA ALA A 80 -23.68 -2.57 -1.17
C ALA A 80 -22.32 -1.86 -1.33
N LEU A 81 -21.25 -2.58 -1.63
CA LEU A 81 -19.94 -1.98 -1.89
C LEU A 81 -19.98 -1.22 -3.22
N LEU A 82 -19.37 -0.04 -3.23
CA LEU A 82 -19.17 0.75 -4.45
C LEU A 82 -17.96 0.17 -5.21
N PRO A 83 -18.16 -0.63 -6.27
CA PRO A 83 -17.10 -1.48 -6.82
C PRO A 83 -15.96 -0.71 -7.51
N SER A 84 -16.16 0.58 -7.81
CA SER A 84 -15.18 1.42 -8.49
C SER A 84 -14.86 2.71 -7.72
N LEU A 85 -15.26 2.81 -6.45
CA LEU A 85 -14.91 3.97 -5.63
C LEU A 85 -13.58 3.73 -4.92
N VAL A 86 -12.52 4.26 -5.52
CA VAL A 86 -11.20 4.35 -4.90
C VAL A 86 -11.26 5.24 -3.66
N GLY A 87 -10.63 4.84 -2.56
CA GLY A 87 -10.56 5.62 -1.32
C GLY A 87 -11.75 5.49 -0.34
N ALA A 88 -12.76 4.67 -0.65
CA ALA A 88 -13.92 4.48 0.24
C ALA A 88 -13.57 3.85 1.60
N TRP A 89 -12.50 3.06 1.64
CA TRP A 89 -12.07 2.30 2.82
C TRP A 89 -10.76 2.85 3.37
N ARG A 90 -10.74 3.17 4.67
CA ARG A 90 -9.54 3.52 5.45
C ARG A 90 -9.66 2.99 6.86
N LEU A 91 -9.21 1.75 7.06
CA LEU A 91 -9.30 1.02 8.32
C LEU A 91 -7.92 0.98 8.98
N ARG A 92 -7.66 1.94 9.87
CA ARG A 92 -6.39 2.10 10.58
C ARG A 92 -6.35 1.18 11.80
N ALA A 93 -5.23 0.49 11.99
CA ALA A 93 -4.95 -0.26 13.21
C ALA A 93 -3.50 -0.11 13.68
N GLU A 94 -3.28 -0.51 14.93
CA GLU A 94 -1.98 -0.53 15.60
C GLU A 94 -1.50 -1.94 15.93
N ASN A 95 -2.41 -2.91 16.05
CA ASN A 95 -2.09 -4.27 16.50
C ASN A 95 -2.60 -5.34 15.55
N TYR A 96 -3.79 -5.14 14.99
CA TYR A 96 -4.51 -6.16 14.25
C TYR A 96 -5.23 -5.58 13.03
N LEU A 97 -4.92 -6.07 11.83
CA LEU A 97 -5.70 -5.84 10.61
C LEU A 97 -6.13 -7.17 10.00
N TYR A 98 -7.40 -7.25 9.65
CA TYR A 98 -8.01 -8.43 9.07
C TYR A 98 -8.88 -8.04 7.89
N LEU A 99 -8.79 -8.82 6.82
CA LEU A 99 -9.74 -8.79 5.70
C LEU A 99 -10.02 -10.22 5.28
N ASN A 100 -11.30 -10.55 5.16
CA ASN A 100 -11.76 -11.80 4.58
C ASN A 100 -13.17 -11.69 4.00
N PHE A 101 -13.62 -12.75 3.34
CA PHE A 101 -14.94 -12.83 2.72
C PHE A 101 -15.66 -14.07 3.23
N PHE A 102 -16.92 -13.86 3.65
CA PHE A 102 -17.85 -14.91 4.06
C PHE A 102 -18.90 -15.11 2.96
N GLY A 103 -19.23 -16.37 2.64
CA GLY A 103 -20.23 -16.69 1.63
C GLY A 103 -21.51 -17.25 2.24
N ASP A 104 -22.65 -16.59 2.02
CA ASP A 104 -23.97 -17.17 2.27
C ASP A 104 -24.25 -18.33 1.30
N ALA A 105 -23.63 -18.28 0.11
CA ALA A 105 -23.59 -19.35 -0.88
C ALA A 105 -22.16 -19.46 -1.46
N LEU A 106 -21.88 -20.56 -2.16
CA LEU A 106 -20.62 -20.71 -2.90
C LEU A 106 -20.55 -19.65 -4.00
N VAL A 107 -19.51 -18.83 -3.96
CA VAL A 107 -19.22 -17.86 -5.03
C VAL A 107 -17.85 -18.18 -5.62
N ASN A 108 -17.86 -18.58 -6.89
CA ASN A 108 -16.63 -18.94 -7.60
C ASN A 108 -15.99 -17.72 -8.24
N ASN A 109 -14.68 -17.80 -8.45
CA ASN A 109 -13.90 -16.81 -9.19
C ASN A 109 -13.99 -15.38 -8.63
N TYR A 110 -14.04 -15.27 -7.31
CA TYR A 110 -14.09 -13.98 -6.63
C TYR A 110 -12.69 -13.37 -6.57
N THR A 111 -12.60 -12.06 -6.76
CA THR A 111 -11.34 -11.33 -6.64
C THR A 111 -11.47 -10.09 -5.80
N THR A 112 -10.35 -9.72 -5.20
CA THR A 112 -10.19 -8.41 -4.59
C THR A 112 -8.77 -7.92 -4.80
N HIS A 113 -8.60 -6.60 -4.75
CA HIS A 113 -7.31 -5.98 -4.52
C HIS A 113 -7.48 -4.87 -3.49
N TYR A 114 -6.39 -4.55 -2.80
CA TYR A 114 -6.36 -3.56 -1.73
C TYR A 114 -4.94 -3.02 -1.54
N GLY A 115 -4.82 -1.94 -0.79
CA GLY A 115 -3.55 -1.39 -0.35
C GLY A 115 -3.45 -1.38 1.17
N VAL A 116 -2.25 -1.54 1.71
CA VAL A 116 -1.96 -1.34 3.12
C VAL A 116 -0.96 -0.20 3.24
N TRP A 117 -1.43 0.94 3.76
CA TRP A 117 -0.56 2.05 4.13
C TRP A 117 0.17 1.72 5.42
N VAL A 118 1.49 1.95 5.45
CA VAL A 118 2.34 1.66 6.59
C VAL A 118 3.27 2.85 6.84
N PHE A 119 3.34 3.29 8.10
CA PHE A 119 4.28 4.32 8.53
C PHE A 119 4.58 4.24 10.03
N PRO A 120 5.78 4.62 10.48
CA PRO A 120 6.06 4.79 11.89
C PRO A 120 5.34 6.03 12.44
N PRO A 121 4.75 5.98 13.64
CA PRO A 121 4.04 7.11 14.22
C PRO A 121 5.00 8.27 14.53
N THR A 122 4.65 9.49 14.10
CA THR A 122 5.29 10.72 14.59
C THR A 122 4.86 11.03 16.03
N ILE A 123 5.50 12.00 16.68
CA ILE A 123 5.11 12.42 18.04
C ILE A 123 3.64 12.88 18.07
N ALA A 124 3.17 13.61 17.05
CA ALA A 124 1.76 13.99 16.94
C ALA A 124 0.82 12.77 16.85
N HIS A 125 1.19 11.73 16.11
CA HIS A 125 0.42 10.49 16.06
C HIS A 125 0.38 9.80 17.43
N LYS A 126 1.53 9.70 18.10
CA LYS A 126 1.61 9.10 19.44
C LYS A 126 0.72 9.83 20.44
N LEU A 127 0.74 11.17 20.41
CA LEU A 127 -0.14 11.99 21.24
C LEU A 127 -1.62 11.77 20.94
N LEU A 128 -2.01 11.75 19.65
CA LEU A 128 -3.40 11.52 19.25
C LEU A 128 -3.93 10.16 19.70
N TYR A 129 -3.08 9.12 19.65
CA TYR A 129 -3.47 7.74 19.95
C TYR A 129 -3.17 7.30 21.39
N GLY A 130 -2.67 8.20 22.24
CA GLY A 130 -2.31 7.88 23.62
C GLY A 130 -1.13 6.90 23.75
N MET A 131 -0.25 6.83 22.76
CA MET A 131 0.97 6.03 22.82
C MET A 131 2.02 6.69 23.74
N PRO A 132 2.85 5.91 24.44
CA PRO A 132 3.88 6.46 25.30
C PRO A 132 4.96 7.19 24.48
N LEU A 133 5.39 8.35 24.99
CA LEU A 133 6.52 9.11 24.47
C LEU A 133 7.79 8.74 25.24
N THR A 134 8.92 8.68 24.52
CA THR A 134 10.24 8.66 25.15
C THR A 134 10.60 10.03 25.74
N SER A 135 11.61 10.11 26.60
CA SER A 135 12.06 11.38 27.19
C SER A 135 12.51 12.40 26.12
N SER A 136 13.18 11.94 25.06
CA SER A 136 13.56 12.79 23.92
C SER A 136 12.34 13.31 23.16
N GLU A 137 11.33 12.47 22.95
CA GLU A 137 10.09 12.87 22.27
C GLU A 137 9.25 13.84 23.11
N THR A 138 9.32 13.72 24.43
CA THR A 138 8.65 14.65 25.35
C THR A 138 9.30 16.03 25.27
N ALA A 139 10.64 16.11 25.26
CA ALA A 139 11.36 17.37 25.08
C ALA A 139 11.00 18.05 23.75
N ILE A 140 10.98 17.29 22.63
CA ILE A 140 10.56 17.82 21.32
C ILE A 140 9.09 18.26 21.34
N SER A 141 8.21 17.50 21.99
CA SER A 141 6.79 17.84 22.12
C SER A 141 6.57 19.15 22.86
N GLU A 142 7.37 19.45 23.89
CA GLU A 142 7.30 20.68 24.66
C GLU A 142 7.87 21.86 23.88
N GLU A 143 9.04 21.68 23.25
CA GLU A 143 9.69 22.68 22.41
C GLU A 143 8.79 23.14 21.24
N LEU A 144 8.11 22.20 20.59
CA LEU A 144 7.22 22.48 19.44
C LEU A 144 5.75 22.73 19.84
N GLY A 145 5.40 22.62 21.13
CA GLY A 145 4.03 22.82 21.60
C GLY A 145 3.00 21.84 20.99
N LEU A 146 3.40 20.59 20.72
CA LEU A 146 2.59 19.63 19.95
C LEU A 146 1.28 19.24 20.63
N LYS A 147 1.27 19.13 21.97
CA LYS A 147 0.08 18.76 22.75
C LYS A 147 -1.10 19.67 22.43
N ASN A 148 -0.90 20.98 22.51
CA ASN A 148 -1.94 21.98 22.23
C ASN A 148 -2.44 21.90 20.78
N THR A 149 -1.57 21.59 19.83
CA THR A 149 -1.91 21.51 18.41
C THR A 149 -2.72 20.25 18.08
N VAL A 150 -2.38 19.13 18.74
CA VAL A 150 -3.15 17.87 18.65
C VAL A 150 -4.52 18.03 19.32
N GLU A 151 -4.60 18.65 20.50
CA GLU A 151 -5.87 18.92 21.19
C GLU A 151 -6.82 19.82 20.36
N LYS A 152 -6.26 20.76 19.59
CA LYS A 152 -7.03 21.59 18.64
C LYS A 152 -7.45 20.84 17.37
N GLY A 153 -7.02 19.59 17.17
CA GLY A 153 -7.32 18.80 15.99
C GLY A 153 -6.57 19.24 14.73
N LEU A 154 -5.49 20.01 14.86
CA LEU A 154 -4.68 20.48 13.72
C LEU A 154 -3.62 19.47 13.28
N LEU A 155 -3.20 18.59 14.20
CA LEU A 155 -2.21 17.54 13.95
C LEU A 155 -2.68 16.19 14.51
N PRO A 156 -2.20 15.07 13.94
CA PRO A 156 -1.41 14.97 12.70
C PRO A 156 -2.22 15.35 11.45
N LEU A 157 -1.54 15.85 10.42
CA LEU A 157 -2.19 16.14 9.14
C LEU A 157 -2.72 14.85 8.50
N PRO A 158 -3.86 14.91 7.78
CA PRO A 158 -4.29 13.81 6.95
C PRO A 158 -3.19 13.41 5.95
N LEU A 159 -3.00 12.11 5.76
CA LEU A 159 -1.93 11.55 4.91
C LEU A 159 -1.90 12.16 3.50
N SER A 160 -3.06 12.42 2.90
CA SER A 160 -3.16 13.05 1.58
C SER A 160 -2.58 14.47 1.57
N SER A 161 -2.91 15.27 2.59
CA SER A 161 -2.38 16.63 2.73
C SER A 161 -0.88 16.63 3.04
N GLN A 162 -0.41 15.63 3.78
CA GLN A 162 1.01 15.44 4.00
C GLN A 162 1.74 15.14 2.69
N ILE A 163 1.22 14.20 1.89
CA ILE A 163 1.81 13.85 0.60
C ILE A 163 1.86 15.08 -0.31
N GLU A 164 0.75 15.80 -0.43
CA GLU A 164 0.64 17.00 -1.26
C GLU A 164 1.66 18.09 -0.89
N ARG A 165 1.92 18.28 0.42
CA ARG A 165 2.85 19.33 0.91
C ARG A 165 4.31 18.93 0.84
N GLU A 166 4.64 17.68 1.19
CA GLU A 166 6.02 17.25 1.35
C GLU A 166 6.63 16.67 0.06
N TYR A 167 5.80 16.12 -0.83
CA TYR A 167 6.24 15.36 -2.00
C TYR A 167 6.11 16.22 -3.25
N HIS A 168 7.17 16.98 -3.53
CA HIS A 168 7.23 17.83 -4.70
C HIS A 168 7.37 17.00 -5.99
N VAL A 169 6.24 16.64 -6.59
CA VAL A 169 6.17 15.90 -7.86
C VAL A 169 6.73 16.76 -8.99
N THR A 170 7.83 16.31 -9.61
CA THR A 170 8.46 16.96 -10.77
C THR A 170 7.91 16.42 -12.09
N ALA A 171 7.48 15.15 -12.11
CA ALA A 171 6.82 14.53 -13.25
C ALA A 171 5.94 13.37 -12.79
N GLU A 172 4.86 13.13 -13.53
CA GLU A 172 4.04 11.92 -13.44
C GLU A 172 3.94 11.29 -14.82
N GLU A 173 4.22 10.00 -14.92
CA GLU A 173 4.25 9.27 -16.18
C GLU A 173 3.43 7.99 -16.04
N THR A 174 2.54 7.73 -17.01
CA THR A 174 1.82 6.45 -17.12
C THR A 174 2.31 5.72 -18.36
N HIS A 175 2.89 4.54 -18.15
CA HIS A 175 3.43 3.71 -19.23
C HIS A 175 2.55 2.48 -19.42
N SER A 176 2.45 2.03 -20.66
CA SER A 176 1.80 0.76 -21.02
C SER A 176 2.79 -0.13 -21.77
N ARG A 177 2.81 -1.42 -21.45
CA ARG A 177 3.71 -2.41 -22.05
C ARG A 177 2.95 -3.67 -22.42
N SER A 178 3.30 -4.26 -23.55
CA SER A 178 2.87 -5.59 -23.96
C SER A 178 4.06 -6.53 -23.86
N ILE A 179 4.00 -7.50 -22.96
CA ILE A 179 5.09 -8.44 -22.70
C ILE A 179 4.65 -9.83 -23.15
N THR A 180 5.43 -10.46 -24.02
CA THR A 180 5.18 -11.83 -24.47
C THR A 180 5.80 -12.82 -23.49
N ILE A 181 4.95 -13.49 -22.72
CA ILE A 181 5.34 -14.56 -21.80
C ILE A 181 5.34 -15.88 -22.57
N ALA A 182 6.51 -16.24 -23.09
CA ALA A 182 6.68 -17.39 -23.99
C ALA A 182 6.94 -18.72 -23.27
N VAL A 183 7.42 -18.67 -22.01
CA VAL A 183 7.84 -19.85 -21.25
C VAL A 183 7.30 -19.75 -19.82
N ALA A 184 6.69 -20.83 -19.36
CA ALA A 184 6.19 -20.97 -17.99
C ALA A 184 7.33 -20.90 -16.96
N GLY A 185 7.09 -20.23 -15.84
CA GLY A 185 8.04 -20.08 -14.73
C GLY A 185 9.21 -19.13 -14.99
N THR A 186 9.34 -18.58 -16.19
CA THR A 186 10.37 -17.59 -16.51
C THR A 186 9.95 -16.20 -16.04
N VAL A 187 10.90 -15.44 -15.50
CA VAL A 187 10.70 -14.04 -15.14
C VAL A 187 11.03 -13.16 -16.34
N TYR A 188 10.09 -12.29 -16.72
CA TYR A 188 10.24 -11.32 -17.80
C TYR A 188 10.23 -9.91 -17.23
N THR A 189 11.14 -9.06 -17.70
CA THR A 189 11.17 -7.64 -17.33
C THR A 189 10.06 -6.89 -18.05
N ILE A 190 9.24 -6.16 -17.29
CA ILE A 190 8.27 -5.20 -17.82
C ILE A 190 8.96 -3.86 -18.04
N GLU A 191 9.65 -3.37 -17.01
CA GLU A 191 10.34 -2.08 -17.01
C GLU A 191 11.38 -2.01 -15.88
N ILE A 192 12.44 -1.22 -16.08
CA ILE A 192 13.37 -0.85 -15.02
C ILE A 192 13.50 0.67 -15.02
N LEU A 193 13.19 1.29 -13.88
CA LEU A 193 13.19 2.73 -13.70
C LEU A 193 14.29 3.13 -12.72
N TYR A 194 15.08 4.12 -13.13
CA TYR A 194 16.15 4.70 -12.31
C TYR A 194 15.82 6.16 -11.95
N PRO A 195 15.93 6.56 -10.66
CA PRO A 195 15.82 7.95 -10.26
C PRO A 195 16.92 8.80 -10.91
N ARG A 196 16.61 10.07 -11.19
CA ARG A 196 17.63 11.04 -11.60
C ARG A 196 18.36 11.55 -10.36
N LYS A 197 19.43 12.33 -10.58
CA LYS A 197 20.12 13.02 -9.50
C LYS A 197 19.13 13.87 -8.69
N ASP A 198 19.19 13.75 -7.37
CA ASP A 198 18.33 14.46 -6.41
C ASP A 198 16.82 14.18 -6.55
N GLU A 199 16.45 13.04 -7.15
CA GLU A 199 15.08 12.55 -7.25
C GLU A 199 14.91 11.19 -6.59
N VAL A 200 13.66 10.87 -6.29
CA VAL A 200 13.17 9.55 -5.87
C VAL A 200 11.99 9.19 -6.77
N ILE A 201 11.86 7.91 -7.14
CA ILE A 201 10.72 7.44 -7.94
C ILE A 201 9.69 6.82 -7.01
N PHE A 202 8.42 7.09 -7.26
CA PHE A 202 7.30 6.45 -6.58
C PHE A 202 6.45 5.70 -7.57
N LEU A 203 6.27 4.40 -7.38
CA LEU A 203 5.18 3.68 -8.04
C LEU A 203 3.87 4.06 -7.34
N THR A 204 2.91 4.58 -8.10
CA THR A 204 1.65 5.09 -7.54
C THR A 204 0.43 4.28 -7.96
N LYS A 205 0.48 3.66 -9.15
CA LYS A 205 -0.63 2.82 -9.65
C LYS A 205 -0.10 1.67 -10.48
N VAL A 206 -0.75 0.51 -10.38
CA VAL A 206 -0.51 -0.65 -11.25
C VAL A 206 -1.82 -1.23 -11.76
N ALA A 207 -1.80 -1.68 -13.00
CA ALA A 207 -2.91 -2.34 -13.67
C ALA A 207 -2.37 -3.35 -14.67
N ALA A 208 -3.16 -4.37 -14.95
CA ALA A 208 -2.84 -5.40 -15.92
C ALA A 208 -4.12 -5.90 -16.56
N ALA A 209 -4.02 -6.48 -17.75
CA ALA A 209 -5.12 -7.27 -18.29
C ALA A 209 -5.41 -8.44 -17.32
N PRO A 210 -6.66 -8.78 -17.04
CA PRO A 210 -6.95 -9.94 -16.22
C PRO A 210 -6.46 -11.20 -16.94
N GLY A 211 -5.61 -11.98 -16.28
CA GLY A 211 -5.24 -13.33 -16.73
C GLY A 211 -6.36 -14.34 -16.44
N THR A 212 -6.10 -15.62 -16.71
CA THR A 212 -6.92 -16.74 -16.21
C THR A 212 -6.25 -17.40 -15.01
N THR A 213 -7.04 -18.16 -14.26
CA THR A 213 -6.59 -18.88 -13.05
C THR A 213 -5.46 -19.86 -13.35
N ALA A 214 -5.55 -20.56 -14.49
CA ALA A 214 -4.54 -21.48 -14.97
C ALA A 214 -3.23 -20.79 -15.35
N GLN A 215 -3.30 -19.52 -15.75
CA GLN A 215 -2.12 -18.75 -16.12
C GLN A 215 -1.35 -18.21 -14.91
N ASP A 216 -2.01 -17.94 -13.78
CA ASP A 216 -1.44 -17.34 -12.56
C ASP A 216 -0.37 -16.28 -12.88
N ILE A 217 -0.72 -15.32 -13.73
CA ILE A 217 0.18 -14.25 -14.13
C ILE A 217 0.37 -13.32 -12.94
N ARG A 218 1.62 -13.04 -12.58
CA ARG A 218 1.98 -12.22 -11.42
C ARG A 218 2.74 -10.99 -11.88
N LEU A 219 2.31 -9.82 -11.44
CA LEU A 219 3.10 -8.59 -11.48
C LEU A 219 3.94 -8.52 -10.20
N ILE A 220 5.25 -8.46 -10.35
CA ILE A 220 6.22 -8.45 -9.26
C ILE A 220 6.88 -7.08 -9.24
N ILE A 221 6.91 -6.47 -8.06
CA ILE A 221 7.52 -5.16 -7.82
C ILE A 221 8.76 -5.40 -6.96
N ASP A 222 9.92 -5.10 -7.53
CA ASP A 222 11.20 -5.04 -6.81
C ASP A 222 11.51 -3.56 -6.51
N ARG A 223 12.00 -3.28 -5.30
CA ARG A 223 12.32 -1.92 -4.83
C ARG A 223 13.73 -1.89 -4.25
N ASP A 224 14.62 -1.16 -4.89
CA ASP A 224 16.05 -1.11 -4.55
C ASP A 224 16.63 -2.52 -4.38
N ASP A 225 17.05 -2.89 -3.18
CA ASP A 225 17.61 -4.22 -2.87
C ASP A 225 16.54 -5.24 -2.40
N ASP A 226 15.27 -4.83 -2.30
CA ASP A 226 14.16 -5.68 -1.85
C ASP A 226 13.48 -6.34 -3.04
N SER A 227 13.89 -7.57 -3.35
CA SER A 227 13.25 -8.35 -4.40
C SER A 227 11.89 -8.89 -3.96
N GLY A 228 10.90 -8.80 -4.85
CA GLY A 228 9.54 -9.26 -4.62
C GLY A 228 8.82 -8.51 -3.51
N TYR A 229 9.14 -7.22 -3.33
CA TYR A 229 8.55 -6.35 -2.30
C TYR A 229 7.02 -6.40 -2.29
N ALA A 230 6.40 -6.41 -3.48
CA ALA A 230 4.98 -6.72 -3.65
C ALA A 230 4.76 -7.65 -4.86
N GLN A 231 3.75 -8.50 -4.77
CA GLN A 231 3.41 -9.45 -5.85
C GLN A 231 1.89 -9.56 -6.00
N LEU A 232 1.38 -9.04 -7.12
CA LEU A 232 -0.04 -9.04 -7.44
C LEU A 232 -0.36 -10.09 -8.48
N ARG A 233 -1.45 -10.84 -8.26
CA ARG A 233 -2.04 -11.70 -9.30
C ARG A 233 -2.87 -10.84 -10.23
N THR A 234 -2.54 -10.82 -11.53
CA THR A 234 -3.17 -9.92 -12.52
C THR A 234 -4.65 -10.21 -12.72
N TYR A 235 -5.12 -11.41 -12.35
CA TYR A 235 -6.53 -11.81 -12.41
C TYR A 235 -7.46 -10.83 -11.66
N ALA A 236 -6.99 -10.23 -10.58
CA ALA A 236 -7.74 -9.27 -9.76
C ALA A 236 -7.57 -7.80 -10.22
N LEU A 237 -6.82 -7.56 -11.29
CA LEU A 237 -6.51 -6.23 -11.83
C LEU A 237 -7.35 -6.00 -13.08
N SER A 238 -7.51 -4.72 -13.44
CA SER A 238 -8.20 -4.34 -14.65
C SER A 238 -7.50 -3.16 -15.34
N LEU A 239 -7.55 -3.15 -16.67
CA LEU A 239 -7.13 -1.99 -17.47
C LEU A 239 -8.25 -0.95 -17.61
N ALA A 240 -9.46 -1.25 -17.14
CA ALA A 240 -10.56 -0.30 -17.10
C ALA A 240 -10.25 0.84 -16.11
N ALA A 241 -10.82 2.00 -16.35
CA ALA A 241 -10.68 3.14 -15.44
C ALA A 241 -11.26 2.79 -14.05
N GLY A 242 -10.49 3.08 -13.00
CA GLY A 242 -10.89 2.81 -11.62
C GLY A 242 -10.60 1.37 -11.16
N GLY A 243 -10.05 0.52 -12.04
CA GLY A 243 -9.59 -0.84 -11.71
C GLY A 243 -8.08 -0.94 -11.49
N GLU A 244 -7.38 0.20 -11.46
CA GLU A 244 -5.99 0.27 -11.04
C GLU A 244 -5.84 0.05 -9.54
N VAL A 245 -4.81 -0.71 -9.15
CA VAL A 245 -4.43 -0.84 -7.75
C VAL A 245 -3.54 0.34 -7.40
N GLU A 246 -4.04 1.20 -6.51
CA GLU A 246 -3.24 2.28 -5.95
C GLU A 246 -2.18 1.73 -4.99
N CYS A 247 -0.99 2.28 -5.11
CA CYS A 247 0.15 1.99 -4.24
C CYS A 247 0.96 3.27 -4.04
N PHE A 248 2.00 3.19 -3.22
CA PHE A 248 2.91 4.30 -2.98
C PHE A 248 4.23 3.70 -2.55
N ILE A 249 5.01 3.24 -3.54
CA ILE A 249 6.25 2.51 -3.34
C ILE A 249 7.42 3.37 -3.83
N PRO A 250 8.14 4.04 -2.92
CA PRO A 250 9.38 4.77 -3.22
C PRO A 250 10.55 3.87 -3.61
N ALA A 251 11.42 4.32 -4.51
CA ALA A 251 12.70 3.71 -4.81
C ALA A 251 13.78 4.80 -5.00
N LEU A 252 14.90 4.66 -4.29
CA LEU A 252 16.01 5.62 -4.32
C LEU A 252 17.11 5.25 -5.34
N ARG A 253 17.17 3.99 -5.74
CA ARG A 253 18.19 3.45 -6.66
C ARG A 253 17.56 2.83 -7.89
N GLU A 254 16.59 1.94 -7.70
CA GLU A 254 15.97 1.20 -8.79
C GLU A 254 14.56 0.75 -8.42
N LEU A 255 13.60 1.00 -9.31
CA LEU A 255 12.28 0.38 -9.27
C LEU A 255 12.16 -0.55 -10.47
N ARG A 256 11.99 -1.85 -10.22
CA ARG A 256 11.91 -2.86 -11.27
C ARG A 256 10.56 -3.56 -11.23
N LEU A 257 9.93 -3.64 -12.40
CA LEU A 257 8.68 -4.33 -12.60
C LEU A 257 8.95 -5.57 -13.45
N THR A 258 8.58 -6.74 -12.93
CA THR A 258 8.74 -8.01 -13.62
C THR A 258 7.42 -8.80 -13.63
N THR A 259 7.34 -9.80 -14.50
CA THR A 259 6.20 -10.71 -14.56
C THR A 259 6.64 -12.16 -14.68
N THR A 260 5.83 -13.06 -14.16
CA THR A 260 5.96 -14.50 -14.39
C THR A 260 4.57 -15.14 -14.47
N SER A 261 4.50 -16.36 -15.01
CA SER A 261 3.25 -17.10 -15.22
C SER A 261 3.52 -18.60 -15.08
N THR A 262 2.52 -19.36 -14.67
CA THR A 262 2.59 -20.83 -14.60
C THR A 262 2.44 -21.50 -15.96
N VAL A 263 2.06 -20.76 -17.00
CA VAL A 263 1.95 -21.23 -18.39
C VAL A 263 2.58 -20.20 -19.34
N ALA A 264 2.52 -20.45 -20.64
CA ALA A 264 2.90 -19.47 -21.67
C ALA A 264 1.63 -18.82 -22.26
N PRO A 265 1.08 -17.75 -21.64
CA PRO A 265 -0.14 -17.10 -22.11
C PRO A 265 0.05 -16.27 -23.38
N GLY A 266 1.29 -16.05 -23.83
CA GLY A 266 1.60 -15.14 -24.93
C GLY A 266 1.65 -13.69 -24.47
N ALA A 267 1.14 -12.77 -25.30
CA ALA A 267 1.18 -11.35 -25.01
C ALA A 267 0.25 -10.98 -23.84
N HIS A 268 0.79 -10.26 -22.86
CA HIS A 268 0.04 -9.75 -21.71
C HIS A 268 0.30 -8.25 -21.52
N LEU A 269 -0.76 -7.50 -21.22
CA LEU A 269 -0.72 -6.05 -21.14
C LEU A 269 -0.60 -5.59 -19.69
N PHE A 270 0.30 -4.65 -19.45
CA PHE A 270 0.53 -4.00 -18.17
C PHE A 270 0.44 -2.48 -18.34
N ARG A 271 -0.09 -1.81 -17.33
CA ARG A 271 -0.07 -0.34 -17.18
C ARG A 271 0.40 0.02 -15.79
N TYR A 272 1.29 0.99 -15.68
CA TYR A 272 1.76 1.46 -14.39
C TYR A 272 1.99 2.97 -14.46
N THR A 273 1.76 3.63 -13.33
CA THR A 273 2.00 5.05 -13.15
C THR A 273 3.07 5.22 -12.09
N PHE A 274 4.06 6.07 -12.41
CA PHE A 274 5.06 6.47 -11.45
C PHE A 274 5.21 7.98 -11.43
N GLN A 275 5.62 8.49 -10.27
CA GLN A 275 5.96 9.88 -10.06
C GLN A 275 7.46 10.01 -9.82
N ARG A 276 8.04 11.08 -10.34
CA ARG A 276 9.37 11.56 -9.96
C ARG A 276 9.17 12.68 -8.95
N ILE A 277 9.80 12.54 -7.79
CA ILE A 277 9.65 13.48 -6.69
C ILE A 277 11.03 13.99 -6.32
N LYS A 278 11.15 15.29 -6.10
CA LYS A 278 12.39 15.89 -5.65
C LYS A 278 12.74 15.37 -4.25
N LEU A 279 13.97 14.89 -4.08
CA LEU A 279 14.47 14.43 -2.80
C LEU A 279 14.81 15.62 -1.90
N THR A 280 13.80 16.17 -1.23
CA THR A 280 13.95 17.32 -0.32
C THR A 280 14.61 16.91 1.00
N ASN A 281 15.10 17.88 1.77
CA ASN A 281 15.62 17.61 3.12
C ASN A 281 14.53 17.02 4.05
N ILE A 282 13.26 17.35 3.85
CA ILE A 282 12.13 16.74 4.58
C ILE A 282 12.11 15.23 4.34
N LEU A 283 12.14 14.82 3.07
CA LEU A 283 12.13 13.40 2.69
C LEU A 283 13.40 12.69 3.15
N ARG A 284 14.57 13.33 3.04
CA ARG A 284 15.84 12.77 3.53
C ARG A 284 15.78 12.47 5.03
N VAL A 285 15.22 13.36 5.84
CA VAL A 285 15.02 13.12 7.28
C VAL A 285 14.01 11.99 7.49
N ARG A 286 12.87 12.02 6.80
CA ARG A 286 11.80 11.03 6.94
C ARG A 286 12.25 9.61 6.59
N PHE A 287 13.12 9.49 5.58
CA PHE A 287 13.70 8.23 5.13
C PHE A 287 14.95 7.82 5.92
N GLY A 288 15.32 8.58 6.95
CA GLY A 288 16.48 8.27 7.78
C GLY A 288 17.82 8.35 7.03
N MET A 289 17.88 9.14 5.95
CA MET A 289 19.08 9.29 5.11
C MET A 289 20.10 10.29 5.68
N VAL A 290 19.71 11.05 6.71
CA VAL A 290 20.51 12.11 7.33
C VAL A 290 20.30 12.13 8.84
N SER A 291 21.33 12.58 9.54
CA SER A 291 21.32 12.87 10.97
C SER A 291 20.89 14.32 11.26
N GLU A 292 20.66 14.64 12.54
CA GLU A 292 20.19 15.96 12.98
C GLU A 292 21.15 17.08 12.60
N ASP A 293 22.46 16.83 12.65
CA ASP A 293 23.50 17.82 12.34
C ASP A 293 23.65 18.12 10.85
N GLU A 294 23.10 17.28 9.97
CA GLU A 294 23.20 17.40 8.51
C GLU A 294 22.07 18.23 7.89
N VAL A 295 21.10 18.67 8.69
CA VAL A 295 19.92 19.40 8.22
C VAL A 295 19.77 20.75 8.92
N PRO A 296 19.22 21.76 8.21
CA PRO A 296 19.17 23.11 8.74
C PRO A 296 18.15 23.26 9.88
N GLY A 297 18.59 23.91 10.95
CA GLY A 297 17.73 24.42 12.02
C GLY A 297 16.96 23.32 12.76
N ASP A 298 15.67 23.57 13.00
CA ASP A 298 14.78 22.67 13.73
C ASP A 298 14.05 21.66 12.82
N LEU A 299 14.47 21.53 11.56
CA LEU A 299 13.80 20.67 10.57
C LEU A 299 13.67 19.23 11.04
N PHE A 300 14.75 18.68 11.62
CA PHE A 300 14.76 17.31 12.10
C PHE A 300 13.68 17.06 13.17
N LYS A 301 13.57 17.99 14.13
CA LYS A 301 12.56 17.96 15.20
C LYS A 301 11.15 18.14 14.63
N LYS A 302 10.96 19.03 13.64
CA LYS A 302 9.66 19.23 12.96
C LYS A 302 9.18 17.98 12.23
N VAL A 303 10.07 17.28 11.52
CA VAL A 303 9.74 16.02 10.82
C VAL A 303 9.35 14.94 11.83
N LYS A 304 10.13 14.75 12.90
CA LYS A 304 9.79 13.82 13.99
C LYS A 304 8.49 14.21 14.71
N GLY A 305 8.25 15.49 14.90
CA GLY A 305 7.03 16.05 15.48
C GLY A 305 5.80 15.84 14.60
N GLY A 306 5.99 15.81 13.28
CA GLY A 306 4.91 15.73 12.29
C GLY A 306 4.27 17.09 11.99
N VAL A 307 5.05 18.17 11.98
CA VAL A 307 4.58 19.57 11.84
C VAL A 307 5.00 20.21 10.51
N VAL A 308 5.46 19.42 9.55
CA VAL A 308 6.04 19.90 8.28
C VAL A 308 4.98 20.14 7.22
#